data_AF-A0A9E3YJF6-F1
#
_entry.id   AF-A0A9E3YJF6-F1
#
_cell.length_a   1.000
_cell.length_b   1.000
_cell.length_c   1.000
_cell.angle_alpha   90.00
_cell.angle_beta   90.00
_cell.angle_gamma   90.00
#
_symmetry.space_group_name_H-M   'P 1'
#
loop_
_entity.id
_entity.type
_entity.pdbx_description
1 polymer ?
#
loop_
_entity_poly.entity_id
_entity_poly.type
_entity_poly.pdbx_seq_one_letter_code
_entity_poly.pdbx_strand_id
1 'polypeptide(L)'
;MNGASVVFDPLLPWVVVWALGALALAVTAVSLWRGLAGWPLRALGLGLILVALANPAIQTEDRQPLPDIALILRDATGSNRLAGRAAQTEAAVTHLRAELARLGIEGRVATIPDGPDNGGSQVNAALDQALADLPRDRLAGVFVVSDGLAHDPPLVTPPAPLHLVQTGEPADWDRRLIVRNAPAYGILGETLTLTLRIEDEGRVPEALRGQPVRVGFALNGEALRYATAPVGEDMTLTLTLDRGGLNVLRFVLAAEEGELTDRNNAAVVQINGIRDRLRVLLVSGEPHTGERTWRNLLKSDPSVDLVHFT
;
A
#
# COMPACT_ATOMS: atom_id res chain seq x y z
N MET A 1 2.30 -33.94 -20.06
CA MET A 1 1.71 -35.29 -20.12
C MET A 1 1.11 -35.45 -21.50
N ASN A 2 1.62 -36.37 -22.31
CA ASN A 2 1.18 -36.51 -23.70
C ASN A 2 -0.14 -37.30 -23.69
N GLY A 3 -1.26 -36.61 -23.96
CA GLY A 3 -2.52 -37.29 -24.22
C GLY A 3 -2.51 -37.79 -25.65
N ALA A 4 -2.39 -39.09 -25.85
CA ALA A 4 -2.66 -39.69 -27.15
C ALA A 4 -4.15 -40.01 -27.22
N SER A 5 -4.86 -39.36 -28.15
CA SER A 5 -6.27 -39.69 -28.45
C SER A 5 -6.37 -40.19 -29.89
N VAL A 6 -7.24 -41.19 -30.10
CA VAL A 6 -7.57 -41.65 -31.44
C VAL A 6 -8.74 -40.81 -31.92
N VAL A 7 -8.53 -40.04 -32.98
CA VAL A 7 -9.57 -39.23 -33.62
C VAL A 7 -9.84 -39.82 -34.99
N PHE A 8 -11.11 -39.86 -35.37
CA PHE A 8 -11.53 -40.29 -36.71
C PHE A 8 -11.80 -39.05 -37.55
N ASP A 9 -11.00 -38.84 -38.58
CA ASP A 9 -11.11 -37.71 -39.52
C ASP A 9 -11.51 -38.23 -40.90
N PRO A 10 -12.78 -38.62 -41.10
CA PRO A 10 -13.18 -39.39 -42.26
C PRO A 10 -13.04 -38.57 -43.55
N LEU A 11 -12.54 -39.22 -44.60
CA LEU A 11 -12.34 -38.59 -45.92
C LEU A 11 -13.67 -38.18 -46.60
N LEU A 12 -14.78 -38.72 -46.11
CA LEU A 12 -16.14 -38.43 -46.56
C LEU A 12 -17.02 -38.10 -45.36
N PRO A 13 -18.12 -37.35 -45.54
CA PRO A 13 -19.09 -37.12 -44.46
C PRO A 13 -19.52 -38.44 -43.83
N TRP A 14 -19.63 -38.48 -42.50
CA TRP A 14 -20.00 -39.69 -41.76
C TRP A 14 -21.25 -40.39 -42.31
N VAL A 15 -22.23 -39.62 -42.78
CA VAL A 15 -23.45 -40.14 -43.42
C VAL A 15 -23.14 -41.05 -44.61
N VAL A 16 -22.16 -40.68 -45.44
CA VAL A 16 -21.73 -41.47 -46.61
C VAL A 16 -20.98 -42.72 -46.16
N VAL A 17 -20.10 -42.61 -45.16
CA VAL A 17 -19.38 -43.77 -44.59
C VAL A 17 -20.37 -44.79 -44.00
N TRP A 18 -21.37 -44.32 -43.27
CA TRP A 18 -22.44 -45.18 -42.72
C TRP A 18 -23.29 -45.82 -43.84
N ALA A 19 -23.63 -45.08 -44.89
CA ALA A 19 -24.37 -45.61 -46.03
C ALA A 19 -23.58 -46.70 -46.78
N LEU A 20 -22.27 -46.47 -47.02
CA LEU A 20 -21.37 -47.46 -47.59
C LEU A 20 -21.20 -48.68 -46.67
N GLY A 21 -21.15 -48.45 -45.35
CA GLY A 21 -21.12 -49.51 -44.34
C GLY A 21 -22.37 -50.39 -44.38
N ALA A 22 -23.55 -49.80 -44.46
CA ALA A 22 -24.82 -50.52 -44.60
C ALA A 22 -24.87 -51.34 -45.91
N LEU A 23 -24.40 -50.77 -47.02
CA LEU A 23 -24.32 -51.48 -48.30
C LEU A 23 -23.33 -52.65 -48.24
N ALA A 24 -22.14 -52.43 -47.67
CA ALA A 24 -21.13 -53.46 -47.47
C ALA A 24 -21.66 -54.63 -46.62
N LEU A 25 -22.42 -54.31 -45.56
CA LEU A 25 -23.07 -55.30 -44.71
C LEU A 25 -24.12 -56.10 -45.48
N ALA A 26 -24.97 -55.44 -46.27
CA ALA A 26 -25.99 -56.11 -47.09
C ALA A 26 -25.37 -57.07 -48.12
N VAL A 27 -24.32 -56.62 -48.84
CA VAL A 27 -23.59 -57.46 -49.81
C VAL A 27 -22.95 -58.68 -49.14
N THR A 28 -22.37 -58.48 -47.96
CA THR A 28 -21.74 -59.56 -47.19
C THR A 28 -22.79 -60.57 -46.67
N ALA A 29 -23.91 -60.08 -46.15
CA ALA A 29 -25.01 -60.91 -45.66
C ALA A 29 -25.66 -61.74 -46.77
N VAL A 30 -25.88 -61.16 -47.95
CA VAL A 30 -26.37 -61.89 -49.13
C VAL A 30 -25.36 -62.93 -49.60
N SER A 31 -24.06 -62.59 -49.59
CA SER A 31 -22.99 -63.53 -49.98
C SER A 31 -22.91 -64.73 -49.04
N LEU A 32 -23.09 -64.50 -47.74
CA LEU A 32 -23.16 -65.53 -46.72
C LEU A 32 -24.41 -66.40 -46.89
N TRP A 33 -25.58 -65.78 -47.08
CA TRP A 33 -26.85 -66.49 -47.25
C TRP A 33 -26.88 -67.37 -48.49
N ARG A 34 -26.23 -66.94 -49.58
CA ARG A 34 -26.10 -67.70 -50.83
C ARG A 34 -24.94 -68.70 -50.83
N GLY A 35 -24.20 -68.83 -49.72
CA GLY A 35 -23.10 -69.80 -49.58
C GLY A 35 -21.92 -69.56 -50.54
N LEU A 36 -21.70 -68.31 -50.97
CA LEU A 36 -20.64 -67.99 -51.93
C LEU A 36 -19.25 -68.18 -51.29
N ALA A 37 -18.41 -69.01 -51.93
CA ALA A 37 -17.00 -69.11 -51.56
C ALA A 37 -16.32 -67.74 -51.64
N GLY A 38 -15.56 -67.37 -50.60
CA GLY A 38 -14.86 -66.10 -50.50
C GLY A 38 -15.65 -64.94 -49.88
N TRP A 39 -16.84 -65.18 -49.31
CA TRP A 39 -17.53 -64.16 -48.49
C TRP A 39 -16.66 -63.57 -47.35
N PRO A 40 -15.76 -64.32 -46.66
CA PRO A 40 -14.95 -63.75 -45.58
C PRO A 40 -13.93 -62.74 -46.11
N LEU A 41 -13.36 -63.02 -47.30
CA LEU A 41 -12.40 -62.13 -47.96
C LEU A 41 -13.06 -60.84 -48.43
N ARG A 42 -14.30 -60.93 -48.94
CA ARG A 42 -15.10 -59.75 -49.31
C ARG A 42 -15.44 -58.89 -48.10
N ALA A 43 -15.84 -59.53 -46.99
CA ALA A 43 -16.13 -58.85 -45.73
C ALA A 43 -14.88 -58.10 -45.21
N LEU A 44 -13.72 -58.78 -45.23
CA LEU A 44 -12.45 -58.19 -44.81
C LEU A 44 -12.06 -57.00 -45.71
N GLY A 45 -12.15 -57.15 -47.03
CA GLY A 45 -11.82 -56.08 -47.97
C GLY A 45 -12.70 -54.84 -47.80
N LEU A 46 -14.02 -55.04 -47.67
CA LEU A 46 -14.96 -53.95 -47.40
C LEU A 46 -14.71 -53.30 -46.03
N GLY A 47 -14.39 -54.10 -45.01
CA GLY A 47 -14.01 -53.62 -43.69
C GLY A 47 -12.76 -52.74 -43.72
N LEU A 48 -11.72 -53.16 -44.45
CA LEU A 48 -10.49 -52.38 -44.64
C LEU A 48 -10.75 -51.06 -45.35
N ILE A 49 -11.62 -51.04 -46.37
CA ILE A 49 -12.03 -49.81 -47.05
C ILE A 49 -12.76 -48.87 -46.08
N LEU A 50 -13.67 -49.38 -45.26
CA LEU A 50 -14.39 -48.57 -44.28
C LEU A 50 -13.46 -48.00 -43.20
N VAL A 51 -12.49 -48.78 -42.72
CA VAL A 51 -11.47 -48.29 -41.78
C VAL A 51 -10.59 -47.23 -42.44
N ALA A 52 -10.19 -47.44 -43.70
CA ALA A 52 -9.43 -46.44 -44.45
C ALA A 52 -10.23 -45.14 -44.68
N LEU A 53 -11.54 -45.24 -44.96
CA LEU A 53 -12.43 -44.09 -45.11
C LEU A 53 -12.68 -43.36 -43.79
N ALA A 54 -12.74 -44.10 -42.67
CA ALA A 54 -12.85 -43.54 -41.32
C ALA A 54 -11.55 -42.84 -40.88
N ASN A 55 -10.42 -43.15 -41.54
CA ASN A 55 -9.12 -42.50 -41.40
C ASN A 55 -8.73 -42.23 -39.93
N PRO A 56 -8.49 -43.30 -39.13
CA PRO A 56 -8.11 -43.15 -37.74
C PRO A 56 -6.72 -42.50 -37.66
N ALA A 57 -6.66 -41.35 -37.01
CA ALA A 57 -5.43 -40.60 -36.77
C ALA A 57 -5.10 -40.57 -35.28
N ILE A 58 -3.82 -40.69 -34.96
CA ILE A 58 -3.32 -40.50 -33.58
C ILE A 58 -3.02 -39.01 -33.42
N GLN A 59 -3.86 -38.33 -32.64
CA GLN A 59 -3.61 -36.94 -32.26
C GLN A 59 -2.80 -36.93 -30.97
N THR A 60 -1.57 -36.43 -31.07
CA THR A 60 -0.71 -36.17 -29.90
C THR A 60 -0.76 -34.68 -29.62
N GLU A 61 -1.40 -34.29 -28.52
CA GLU A 61 -1.35 -32.90 -28.05
C GLU A 61 -0.09 -32.69 -27.21
N ASP A 62 0.79 -31.81 -27.67
CA ASP A 62 1.90 -31.33 -26.86
C ASP A 62 1.40 -30.17 -25.97
N ARG A 63 1.14 -30.48 -24.70
CA ARG A 63 0.71 -29.50 -23.70
C ARG A 63 1.90 -29.14 -22.82
N GLN A 64 2.36 -27.89 -22.93
CA GLN A 64 3.32 -27.31 -22.00
C GLN A 64 2.56 -26.63 -20.86
N PRO A 65 2.59 -27.16 -19.63
CA PRO A 65 1.98 -26.48 -18.49
C PRO A 65 2.79 -25.21 -18.19
N LEU A 66 2.11 -24.06 -18.13
CA LEU A 66 2.73 -22.84 -17.62
C LEU A 66 2.71 -22.88 -16.10
N PRO A 67 3.81 -22.53 -15.41
CA PRO A 67 3.83 -22.47 -13.95
C PRO A 67 2.90 -21.37 -13.46
N ASP A 68 2.22 -21.61 -12.34
CA ASP A 68 1.47 -20.55 -11.66
C ASP A 68 2.44 -19.51 -11.08
N ILE A 69 1.92 -18.32 -10.79
CA ILE A 69 2.68 -17.18 -10.28
C ILE A 69 2.21 -16.88 -8.85
N ALA A 70 3.16 -16.75 -7.93
CA ALA A 70 2.92 -16.16 -6.63
C ALA A 70 3.59 -14.78 -6.55
N LEU A 71 2.81 -13.76 -6.22
CA LEU A 71 3.31 -12.41 -6.03
C LEU A 71 3.85 -12.25 -4.61
N ILE A 72 5.06 -11.72 -4.47
CA ILE A 72 5.71 -11.40 -3.21
C ILE A 72 5.93 -9.89 -3.17
N LEU A 73 5.18 -9.20 -2.31
CA LEU A 73 5.37 -7.79 -2.03
C LEU A 73 6.40 -7.63 -0.92
N ARG A 74 7.55 -7.07 -1.27
CA ARG A 74 8.62 -6.72 -0.34
C ARG A 74 8.44 -5.29 0.12
N ASP A 75 8.14 -5.10 1.40
CA ASP A 75 8.08 -3.77 1.99
C ASP A 75 9.49 -3.20 2.17
N ALA A 76 9.78 -2.10 1.48
CA ALA A 76 11.05 -1.40 1.58
C ALA A 76 10.88 0.00 2.19
N THR A 77 9.78 0.26 2.90
CA THR A 77 9.47 1.53 3.55
C THR A 77 10.38 1.82 4.76
N GLY A 78 10.36 3.06 5.23
CA GLY A 78 11.16 3.52 6.36
C GLY A 78 10.93 2.73 7.64
N SER A 79 9.69 2.37 7.95
CA SER A 79 9.34 1.60 9.15
C SER A 79 9.87 0.16 9.08
N ASN A 80 9.89 -0.44 7.89
CA ASN A 80 10.39 -1.80 7.68
C ASN A 80 11.93 -1.87 7.51
N ARG A 81 12.64 -0.75 7.60
CA ARG A 81 14.11 -0.69 7.66
C ARG A 81 14.67 -0.59 9.09
N LEU A 82 13.80 -0.42 10.09
CA LEU A 82 14.19 -0.27 11.50
C LEU A 82 14.53 -1.61 12.15
N ALA A 83 15.33 -1.57 13.22
CA ALA A 83 15.57 -2.71 14.13
C ALA A 83 15.86 -4.07 13.47
N GLY A 84 16.62 -4.11 12.36
CA GLY A 84 16.98 -5.35 11.67
C GLY A 84 15.89 -5.96 10.78
N ARG A 85 14.71 -5.33 10.69
CA ARG A 85 13.58 -5.78 9.84
C ARG A 85 13.94 -5.89 8.36
N ALA A 86 14.88 -5.08 7.87
CA ALA A 86 15.39 -5.21 6.50
C ALA A 86 16.03 -6.59 6.26
N ALA A 87 16.81 -7.10 7.21
CA ALA A 87 17.43 -8.42 7.10
C ALA A 87 16.39 -9.55 7.23
N GLN A 88 15.42 -9.40 8.13
CA GLN A 88 14.28 -10.34 8.24
C GLN A 88 13.49 -10.39 6.93
N THR A 89 13.23 -9.23 6.32
CA THR A 89 12.51 -9.11 5.05
C THR A 89 13.22 -9.83 3.92
N GLU A 90 14.52 -9.57 3.73
CA GLU A 90 15.31 -10.24 2.68
C GLU A 90 15.41 -11.75 2.92
N ALA A 91 15.56 -12.19 4.18
CA ALA A 91 15.56 -13.61 4.53
C ALA A 91 14.20 -14.27 4.23
N ALA A 92 13.09 -13.62 4.60
CA ALA A 92 11.74 -14.11 4.32
C ALA A 92 11.46 -14.18 2.81
N VAL A 93 11.79 -13.14 2.03
CA VAL A 93 11.64 -13.14 0.57
C VAL A 93 12.47 -14.26 -0.06
N THR A 94 13.72 -14.44 0.38
CA THR A 94 14.60 -15.51 -0.12
C THR A 94 14.02 -16.89 0.18
N HIS A 95 13.55 -17.11 1.41
CA HIS A 95 12.93 -18.37 1.82
C HIS A 95 11.64 -18.66 1.03
N LEU A 96 10.75 -17.68 0.90
CA LEU A 96 9.51 -17.79 0.12
C LEU A 96 9.81 -18.16 -1.34
N ARG A 97 10.79 -17.50 -1.98
CA ARG A 97 11.17 -17.82 -3.36
C ARG A 97 11.68 -19.25 -3.50
N ALA A 98 12.47 -19.73 -2.54
CA ALA A 98 12.98 -21.10 -2.55
C ALA A 98 11.85 -22.14 -2.40
N GLU A 99 10.91 -21.92 -1.47
CA GLU A 99 9.76 -22.81 -1.27
C GLU A 99 8.81 -22.80 -2.47
N LEU A 100 8.50 -21.64 -3.04
CA LEU A 100 7.67 -21.53 -4.23
C LEU A 100 8.31 -22.24 -5.44
N ALA A 101 9.63 -22.08 -5.63
CA ALA A 101 10.35 -22.79 -6.68
C ALA A 101 10.30 -24.32 -6.50
N ARG A 102 10.37 -24.81 -5.25
CA ARG A 102 10.23 -26.24 -4.92
C ARG A 102 8.83 -26.77 -5.27
N LEU A 103 7.81 -25.93 -5.16
CA LEU A 103 6.42 -26.25 -5.55
C LEU A 103 6.15 -26.08 -7.05
N GLY A 104 7.14 -25.61 -7.84
CA GLY A 104 6.97 -25.35 -9.27
C GLY A 104 6.22 -24.04 -9.58
N ILE A 105 6.11 -23.13 -8.60
CA ILE A 105 5.45 -21.83 -8.72
C ILE A 105 6.50 -20.73 -8.98
N GLU A 106 6.24 -19.86 -9.94
CA GLU A 106 7.08 -18.69 -10.24
C GLU A 106 6.85 -17.59 -9.20
N GLY A 107 7.83 -17.38 -8.31
CA GLY A 107 7.81 -16.28 -7.35
C GLY A 107 8.21 -14.94 -8.00
N ARG A 108 7.24 -14.02 -8.16
CA ARG A 108 7.45 -12.66 -8.67
C ARG A 108 7.56 -11.68 -7.51
N VAL A 109 8.68 -10.95 -7.42
CA VAL A 109 8.88 -9.95 -6.36
C VAL A 109 8.56 -8.56 -6.88
N ALA A 110 7.70 -7.84 -6.18
CA ALA A 110 7.51 -6.40 -6.36
C ALA A 110 7.85 -5.68 -5.05
N THR A 111 8.28 -4.42 -5.15
CA THR A 111 8.72 -3.63 -3.99
C THR A 111 7.67 -2.59 -3.64
N ILE A 112 7.38 -2.43 -2.35
CA ILE A 112 6.57 -1.32 -1.84
C ILE A 112 7.54 -0.20 -1.44
N PRO A 113 7.60 0.91 -2.20
CA PRO A 113 8.43 2.05 -1.85
C PRO A 113 7.81 2.88 -0.72
N ASP A 114 8.62 3.76 -0.12
CA ASP A 114 8.09 4.84 0.72
C ASP A 114 7.17 5.75 -0.12
N GLY A 115 5.99 6.03 0.41
CA GLY A 115 5.05 6.97 -0.20
C GLY A 115 5.63 8.39 -0.30
N PRO A 116 5.26 9.15 -1.34
CA PRO A 116 5.69 10.54 -1.49
C PRO A 116 5.23 11.38 -0.28
N ASP A 117 5.97 12.45 0.02
CA ASP A 117 5.66 13.40 1.10
C ASP A 117 5.45 12.76 2.48
N ASN A 118 6.22 11.71 2.80
CA ASN A 118 6.07 10.89 4.00
C ASN A 118 4.69 10.21 4.13
N GLY A 119 4.09 9.83 3.00
CA GLY A 119 2.80 9.14 2.94
C GLY A 119 2.78 7.70 3.46
N GLY A 120 3.89 7.22 4.02
CA GLY A 120 4.01 5.88 4.61
C GLY A 120 3.95 4.74 3.59
N SER A 121 3.51 3.57 4.05
CA SER A 121 3.45 2.33 3.25
C SER A 121 2.16 2.27 2.42
N GLN A 122 2.28 2.48 1.10
CA GLN A 122 1.17 2.35 0.14
C GLN A 122 1.08 0.92 -0.42
N VAL A 123 0.70 -0.01 0.46
CA VAL A 123 0.71 -1.46 0.18
C VAL A 123 -0.29 -1.80 -0.93
N ASN A 124 -1.47 -1.21 -0.89
CA ASN A 124 -2.56 -1.51 -1.81
C ASN A 124 -2.27 -0.94 -3.21
N ALA A 125 -1.72 0.27 -3.29
CA ALA A 125 -1.28 0.85 -4.56
C ALA A 125 -0.17 0.01 -5.23
N ALA A 126 0.81 -0.45 -4.45
CA ALA A 126 1.87 -1.33 -4.96
C ALA A 126 1.35 -2.71 -5.41
N LEU A 127 0.36 -3.25 -4.70
CA LEU A 127 -0.32 -4.49 -5.09
C LEU A 127 -1.06 -4.34 -6.41
N ASP A 128 -1.86 -3.29 -6.58
CA ASP A 128 -2.60 -3.03 -7.83
C ASP A 128 -1.66 -2.86 -9.03
N GLN A 129 -0.56 -2.12 -8.84
CA GLN A 129 0.45 -1.96 -9.87
C GLN A 129 1.08 -3.30 -10.24
N ALA A 130 1.43 -4.13 -9.25
CA ALA A 130 2.01 -5.45 -9.51
C ALA A 130 1.01 -6.42 -10.18
N LEU A 131 -0.28 -6.35 -9.83
CA LEU A 131 -1.32 -7.17 -10.45
C LEU A 131 -1.63 -6.75 -11.89
N ALA A 132 -1.42 -5.49 -12.25
CA ALA A 132 -1.59 -5.01 -13.62
C ALA A 132 -0.61 -5.67 -14.61
N ASP A 133 0.58 -6.03 -14.13
CA ASP A 133 1.64 -6.66 -14.93
C ASP A 133 1.53 -8.20 -14.99
N LEU A 134 0.53 -8.80 -14.31
CA LEU A 134 0.40 -10.25 -14.15
C LEU A 134 -0.86 -10.83 -14.84
N PRO A 135 -0.75 -12.01 -15.48
CA PRO A 135 -1.92 -12.76 -15.95
C PRO A 135 -2.75 -13.24 -14.75
N ARG A 136 -3.99 -12.76 -14.63
CA ARG A 136 -4.87 -13.04 -13.47
C ARG A 136 -5.24 -14.51 -13.32
N ASP A 137 -5.29 -15.25 -14.43
CA ASP A 137 -5.58 -16.68 -14.51
C ASP A 137 -4.44 -17.56 -13.98
N ARG A 138 -3.22 -17.01 -13.85
CA ARG A 138 -2.03 -17.69 -13.30
C ARG A 138 -1.71 -17.29 -11.87
N LEU A 139 -2.46 -16.38 -11.26
CA LEU A 139 -2.16 -15.92 -9.89
C LEU A 139 -2.59 -16.98 -8.87
N ALA A 140 -1.62 -17.67 -8.28
CA ALA A 140 -1.87 -18.67 -7.23
C ALA A 140 -2.00 -18.06 -5.82
N GLY A 141 -1.37 -16.90 -5.57
CA GLY A 141 -1.41 -16.25 -4.26
C GLY A 141 -0.56 -15.00 -4.18
N VAL A 142 -0.77 -14.22 -3.10
CA VAL A 142 -0.05 -12.99 -2.79
C VAL A 142 0.53 -13.09 -1.38
N PHE A 143 1.82 -12.84 -1.23
CA PHE A 143 2.52 -12.74 0.05
C PHE A 143 3.00 -11.31 0.25
N VAL A 144 2.62 -10.68 1.36
CA VAL A 144 3.10 -9.36 1.76
C VAL A 144 4.10 -9.55 2.88
N VAL A 145 5.34 -9.11 2.69
CA VAL A 145 6.38 -9.13 3.72
C VAL A 145 6.54 -7.70 4.24
N SER A 146 5.95 -7.41 5.41
CA SER A 146 5.79 -6.05 5.95
C SER A 146 5.60 -6.10 7.48
N ASP A 147 5.73 -4.95 8.16
CA ASP A 147 5.42 -4.79 9.57
C ASP A 147 3.91 -4.82 9.86
N GLY A 148 3.08 -4.81 8.81
CA GLY A 148 1.63 -4.93 8.86
C GLY A 148 0.89 -3.58 8.87
N LEU A 149 1.60 -2.46 8.67
CA LEU A 149 1.01 -1.13 8.63
C LEU A 149 0.80 -0.66 7.19
N ALA A 150 -0.44 -0.35 6.83
CA ALA A 150 -0.80 0.26 5.56
C ALA A 150 -1.38 1.66 5.78
N HIS A 151 -0.99 2.62 4.94
CA HIS A 151 -1.39 4.03 5.05
C HIS A 151 -2.31 4.48 3.89
N ASP A 152 -2.65 3.57 2.99
CA ASP A 152 -3.58 3.79 1.90
C ASP A 152 -4.95 3.13 2.17
N PRO A 153 -6.00 3.57 1.47
CA PRO A 153 -7.34 3.00 1.65
C PRO A 153 -7.35 1.48 1.44
N PRO A 154 -8.21 0.75 2.17
CA PRO A 154 -8.27 -0.70 2.07
C PRO A 154 -8.63 -1.16 0.65
N LEU A 155 -7.94 -2.19 0.16
CA LEU A 155 -8.15 -2.77 -1.16
C LEU A 155 -9.41 -3.65 -1.24
N VAL A 156 -9.89 -3.84 -2.47
CA VAL A 156 -10.69 -5.00 -2.86
C VAL A 156 -9.83 -6.26 -2.81
N THR A 157 -10.30 -7.31 -2.14
CA THR A 157 -9.57 -8.58 -2.01
C THR A 157 -9.11 -9.11 -3.38
N PRO A 158 -7.83 -9.46 -3.57
CA PRO A 158 -7.35 -10.01 -4.83
C PRO A 158 -8.05 -11.35 -5.14
N PRO A 159 -8.10 -11.79 -6.42
CA PRO A 159 -8.75 -13.04 -6.81
C PRO A 159 -7.96 -14.30 -6.39
N ALA A 160 -7.04 -14.19 -5.43
CA ALA A 160 -6.19 -15.24 -4.91
C ALA A 160 -5.95 -15.05 -3.39
N PRO A 161 -5.54 -16.10 -2.65
CA PRO A 161 -5.21 -15.98 -1.23
C PRO A 161 -4.15 -14.90 -0.96
N LEU A 162 -4.40 -14.07 0.05
CA LEU A 162 -3.49 -13.03 0.53
C LEU A 162 -2.94 -13.43 1.90
N HIS A 163 -1.62 -13.45 2.03
CA HIS A 163 -0.90 -13.80 3.26
C HIS A 163 0.02 -12.66 3.69
N LEU A 164 -0.01 -12.29 4.96
CA LEU A 164 0.97 -11.39 5.57
C LEU A 164 2.05 -12.23 6.26
N VAL A 165 3.31 -11.98 5.90
CA VAL A 165 4.50 -12.43 6.61
C VAL A 165 5.02 -11.23 7.39
N GLN A 166 4.66 -11.18 8.66
CA GLN A 166 4.93 -10.03 9.50
C GLN A 166 6.40 -9.96 9.92
N THR A 167 7.01 -8.79 9.76
CA THR A 167 8.37 -8.48 10.22
C THR A 167 8.32 -7.73 11.57
N GLY A 168 9.43 -7.76 12.29
CA GLY A 168 9.57 -7.17 13.62
C GLY A 168 9.67 -8.22 14.72
N GLU A 169 9.81 -7.75 15.95
CA GLU A 169 9.93 -8.59 17.15
C GLU A 169 8.74 -8.37 18.09
N PRO A 170 8.31 -9.40 18.85
CA PRO A 170 7.20 -9.26 19.82
C PRO A 170 7.47 -8.24 20.95
N ALA A 171 8.74 -7.91 21.17
CA ALA A 171 9.17 -6.92 22.17
C ALA A 171 9.24 -5.49 21.60
N ASP A 172 9.01 -5.31 20.30
CA ASP A 172 9.07 -4.01 19.65
C ASP A 172 8.05 -3.05 20.24
N TRP A 173 8.50 -1.83 20.50
CA TRP A 173 7.64 -0.73 20.91
C TRP A 173 8.26 0.61 20.47
N ASP A 174 7.43 1.62 20.33
CA ASP A 174 7.86 2.95 19.90
C ASP A 174 7.03 4.03 20.57
N ARG A 175 7.64 5.20 20.77
CA ARG A 175 6.99 6.38 21.30
C ARG A 175 6.95 7.46 20.22
N ARG A 176 5.81 8.12 20.09
CA ARG A 176 5.61 9.19 19.11
C ARG A 176 5.02 10.44 19.73
N LEU A 177 5.65 11.58 19.44
CA LEU A 177 5.12 12.90 19.71
C LEU A 177 4.32 13.41 18.51
N ILE A 178 3.06 13.73 18.74
CA ILE A 178 2.13 14.24 17.73
C ILE A 178 1.72 15.66 18.10
N VAL A 179 1.84 16.58 17.13
CA VAL A 179 1.28 17.93 17.25
C VAL A 179 -0.11 17.91 16.60
N ARG A 180 -1.16 17.88 17.42
CA ARG A 180 -2.56 17.82 16.95
C ARG A 180 -3.05 19.17 16.44
N ASN A 181 -2.70 20.24 17.16
CA ASN A 181 -3.05 21.60 16.79
C ASN A 181 -1.89 22.54 17.07
N ALA A 182 -1.47 23.24 16.03
CA ALA A 182 -0.48 24.31 16.09
C ALA A 182 -0.92 25.43 15.14
N PRO A 183 -1.42 26.55 15.67
CA PRO A 183 -1.83 27.66 14.83
C PRO A 183 -0.66 28.18 13.98
N ALA A 184 -0.92 28.45 12.70
CA ALA A 184 0.09 29.00 11.79
C ALA A 184 0.46 30.45 12.12
N TYR A 185 -0.39 31.16 12.87
CA TYR A 185 -0.21 32.55 13.27
C TYR A 185 -0.48 32.71 14.77
N GLY A 186 0.25 33.61 15.41
CA GLY A 186 0.00 34.03 16.78
C GLY A 186 0.18 35.53 16.95
N ILE A 187 -0.62 36.14 17.80
CA ILE A 187 -0.50 37.57 18.13
C ILE A 187 0.62 37.75 19.16
N LEU A 188 1.49 38.73 18.93
CA LEU A 188 2.59 39.01 19.86
C LEU A 188 2.06 39.42 21.24
N GLY A 189 2.63 38.84 22.29
CA GLY A 189 2.22 39.09 23.68
C GLY A 189 0.92 38.39 24.11
N GLU A 190 0.17 37.80 23.18
CA GLU A 190 -1.00 36.98 23.51
C GLU A 190 -0.63 35.53 23.76
N THR A 191 -1.49 34.85 24.53
CA THR A 191 -1.30 33.43 24.84
C THR A 191 -1.81 32.58 23.69
N LEU A 192 -0.90 31.87 23.03
CA LEU A 192 -1.20 30.86 22.03
C LEU A 192 -1.41 29.50 22.69
N THR A 193 -2.39 28.75 22.19
CA THR A 193 -2.71 27.41 22.66
C THR A 193 -2.33 26.37 21.61
N LEU A 194 -1.55 25.37 22.01
CA LEU A 194 -1.17 24.23 21.18
C LEU A 194 -1.66 22.94 21.82
N THR A 195 -1.95 21.95 20.99
CA THR A 195 -2.36 20.62 21.45
C THR A 195 -1.32 19.60 21.02
N LEU A 196 -0.75 18.92 22.01
CA LEU A 196 0.24 17.86 21.84
C LEU A 196 -0.38 16.55 22.31
N ARG A 197 0.04 15.44 21.71
CA ARG A 197 -0.33 14.10 22.15
C ARG A 197 0.90 13.21 22.07
N ILE A 198 1.12 12.41 23.10
CA ILE A 198 2.18 11.40 23.12
C ILE A 198 1.49 10.04 23.04
N GLU A 199 1.93 9.20 22.13
CA GLU A 199 1.40 7.85 21.95
C GLU A 199 2.55 6.85 22.08
N ASP A 200 2.30 5.78 22.83
CA ASP A 200 3.18 4.62 22.87
C ASP A 200 2.47 3.48 22.12
N GLU A 201 3.19 2.83 21.20
CA GLU A 201 2.70 1.72 20.39
C GLU A 201 3.55 0.47 20.66
N GLY A 202 2.94 -0.72 20.57
CA GLY A 202 3.64 -2.00 20.77
C GLY A 202 3.79 -2.43 22.24
N ARG A 203 4.86 -3.16 22.54
CA ARG A 203 5.09 -3.81 23.85
C ARG A 203 5.83 -2.90 24.83
N VAL A 204 5.20 -1.77 25.19
CA VAL A 204 5.76 -0.77 26.12
C VAL A 204 6.21 -1.44 27.44
N PRO A 205 7.44 -1.18 27.92
CA PRO A 205 7.93 -1.69 29.20
C PRO A 205 6.98 -1.34 30.36
N GLU A 206 6.79 -2.28 31.29
CA GLU A 206 5.86 -2.10 32.42
C GLU A 206 6.23 -0.91 33.31
N ALA A 207 7.53 -0.64 33.45
CA ALA A 207 8.02 0.52 34.18
C ALA A 207 7.61 1.86 33.55
N LEU A 208 7.34 1.92 32.24
CA LEU A 208 7.01 3.16 31.53
C LEU A 208 5.50 3.30 31.27
N ARG A 209 4.76 2.18 31.28
CA ARG A 209 3.36 2.14 30.88
C ARG A 209 2.47 3.04 31.75
N GLY A 210 1.81 4.00 31.13
CA GLY A 210 0.91 4.94 31.80
C GLY A 210 1.62 5.99 32.66
N GLN A 211 2.96 6.00 32.67
CA GLN A 211 3.70 7.07 33.32
C GLN A 211 3.69 8.33 32.45
N PRO A 212 3.52 9.52 33.05
CA PRO A 212 3.60 10.74 32.29
C PRO A 212 5.04 11.02 31.85
N VAL A 213 5.20 11.61 30.68
CA VAL A 213 6.50 11.81 30.01
C VAL A 213 6.89 13.28 30.08
N ARG A 214 8.19 13.54 30.28
CA ARG A 214 8.73 14.89 30.27
C ARG A 214 8.95 15.36 28.84
N VAL A 215 8.22 16.40 28.44
CA VAL A 215 8.33 17.04 27.12
C VAL A 215 9.23 18.25 27.21
N GLY A 216 10.37 18.22 26.54
CA GLY A 216 11.20 19.39 26.33
C GLY A 216 10.65 20.24 25.18
N PHE A 217 10.54 21.54 25.37
CA PHE A 217 10.15 22.47 24.32
C PHE A 217 10.99 23.75 24.35
N ALA A 218 11.35 24.26 23.17
CA ALA A 218 12.15 25.47 23.01
C ALA A 218 11.62 26.33 21.87
N LEU A 219 11.56 27.64 22.09
CA LEU A 219 11.18 28.63 21.10
C LEU A 219 12.45 29.31 20.57
N ASN A 220 12.60 29.38 19.24
CA ASN A 220 13.70 30.12 18.58
C ASN A 220 15.11 29.74 19.06
N GLY A 221 15.33 28.46 19.41
CA GLY A 221 16.62 27.96 19.89
C GLY A 221 16.98 28.33 21.33
N GLU A 222 16.03 28.86 22.11
CA GLU A 222 16.21 29.11 23.54
C GLU A 222 16.41 27.81 24.35
N ALA A 223 16.75 27.96 25.63
CA ALA A 223 16.90 26.82 26.52
C ALA A 223 15.59 26.00 26.61
N LEU A 224 15.73 24.68 26.68
CA LEU A 224 14.58 23.79 26.81
C LEU A 224 13.83 24.08 28.12
N ARG A 225 12.56 24.39 27.97
CA ARG A 225 11.57 24.33 29.04
C ARG A 225 10.96 22.94 29.06
N TYR A 226 10.44 22.53 30.20
CA TYR A 226 9.87 21.19 30.36
C TYR A 226 8.44 21.26 30.84
N ALA A 227 7.59 20.46 30.23
CA ALA A 227 6.24 20.15 30.68
C ALA A 227 6.14 18.65 30.91
N THR A 228 5.13 18.24 31.67
CA THR A 228 4.82 16.82 31.91
C THR A 228 3.51 16.50 31.20
N ALA A 229 3.53 15.51 30.31
CA ALA A 229 2.39 15.14 29.48
C ALA A 229 1.93 13.72 29.79
N PRO A 230 0.63 13.48 29.99
CA PRO A 230 0.09 12.12 30.03
C PRO A 230 0.25 11.43 28.66
N VAL A 231 0.54 10.12 28.67
CA VAL A 231 0.59 9.29 27.45
C VAL A 231 -0.82 8.86 27.08
N GLY A 232 -1.17 8.94 25.80
CA GLY A 232 -2.49 8.56 25.27
C GLY A 232 -3.57 9.63 25.42
N GLU A 233 -3.25 10.78 26.01
CA GLU A 233 -4.16 11.90 26.23
C GLU A 233 -3.63 13.18 25.57
N ASP A 234 -4.57 14.06 25.20
CA ASP A 234 -4.22 15.35 24.61
C ASP A 234 -3.83 16.34 25.72
N MET A 235 -2.61 16.87 25.63
CA MET A 235 -2.12 17.91 26.52
C MET A 235 -2.19 19.28 25.83
N THR A 236 -2.69 20.26 26.56
CA THR A 236 -2.69 21.66 26.12
C THR A 236 -1.42 22.35 26.61
N LEU A 237 -0.67 22.97 25.70
CA LEU A 237 0.49 23.80 26.02
C LEU A 237 0.22 25.25 25.61
N THR A 238 0.40 26.17 26.56
CA THR A 238 0.26 27.61 26.34
C THR A 238 1.61 28.29 26.26
N LEU A 239 1.81 29.16 25.27
CA LEU A 239 3.02 29.96 25.12
C LEU A 239 2.73 31.34 24.54
N THR A 240 3.62 32.30 24.78
CA THR A 240 3.55 33.65 24.22
C THR A 240 4.64 33.83 23.17
N LEU A 241 4.34 34.57 22.10
CA LEU A 241 5.33 34.93 21.08
C LEU A 241 5.90 36.32 21.36
N ASP A 242 7.22 36.40 21.45
CA ASP A 242 7.91 37.66 21.77
C ASP A 242 8.41 38.40 20.52
N ARG A 243 8.51 37.69 19.38
CA ARG A 243 9.10 38.21 18.14
C ARG A 243 8.14 38.07 16.98
N GLY A 244 8.03 39.14 16.20
CA GLY A 244 7.29 39.14 14.93
C GLY A 244 8.02 38.33 13.86
N GLY A 245 7.27 37.77 12.92
CA GLY A 245 7.80 36.92 11.86
C GLY A 245 7.84 35.44 12.24
N LEU A 246 8.64 34.66 11.50
CA LEU A 246 8.72 33.21 11.68
C LEU A 246 9.33 32.84 13.03
N ASN A 247 8.55 32.17 13.88
CA ASN A 247 9.01 31.55 15.11
C ASN A 247 9.07 30.04 14.93
N VAL A 248 10.13 29.42 15.41
CA VAL A 248 10.32 27.95 15.32
C VAL A 248 10.22 27.37 16.72
N LEU A 249 9.25 26.50 16.92
CA LEU A 249 9.01 25.79 18.16
C LEU A 249 9.44 24.33 17.98
N ARG A 250 10.38 23.88 18.80
CA ARG A 250 10.87 22.50 18.79
C ARG A 250 10.37 21.77 20.03
N PHE A 251 9.87 20.56 19.84
CA PHE A 251 9.51 19.60 20.87
C PHE A 251 10.45 18.39 20.82
N VAL A 252 10.81 17.86 21.99
CA VAL A 252 11.69 16.71 22.14
C VAL A 252 11.29 15.88 23.36
N LEU A 253 11.25 14.57 23.21
CA LEU A 253 11.17 13.59 24.29
C LEU A 253 12.54 12.96 24.50
N ALA A 254 12.83 12.52 25.73
CA ALA A 254 14.00 11.68 25.96
C ALA A 254 13.79 10.32 25.28
N ALA A 255 14.80 9.81 24.60
CA ALA A 255 14.78 8.46 24.05
C ALA A 255 14.92 7.45 25.19
N GLU A 256 14.06 6.44 25.19
CA GLU A 256 14.12 5.33 26.14
C GLU A 256 14.82 4.12 25.52
N GLU A 257 15.40 3.28 26.39
CA GLU A 257 16.06 2.06 25.95
C GLU A 257 15.04 1.06 25.39
N GLY A 258 15.34 0.51 24.22
CA GLY A 258 14.49 -0.44 23.52
C GLY A 258 13.39 0.18 22.64
N GLU A 259 13.31 1.52 22.54
CA GLU A 259 12.47 2.18 21.53
C GLU A 259 12.97 1.84 20.11
N LEU A 260 12.04 1.59 19.19
CA LEU A 260 12.36 1.30 17.78
C LEU A 260 13.08 2.48 17.10
N THR A 261 12.67 3.71 17.35
CA THR A 261 13.32 4.89 16.81
C THR A 261 13.16 6.14 17.68
N ASP A 262 14.22 6.92 17.78
CA ASP A 262 14.20 8.24 18.43
C ASP A 262 13.64 9.34 17.52
N ARG A 263 13.42 9.06 16.23
CA ARG A 263 12.95 10.05 15.25
C ARG A 263 11.54 10.53 15.54
N ASN A 264 10.73 9.66 16.11
CA ASN A 264 9.34 9.95 16.47
C ASN A 264 9.23 10.74 17.79
N ASN A 265 10.35 10.96 18.48
CA ASN A 265 10.40 11.69 19.74
C ASN A 265 10.56 13.21 19.57
N ALA A 266 10.63 13.73 18.34
CA ALA A 266 10.80 15.15 18.10
C ALA A 266 9.83 15.69 17.05
N ALA A 267 9.36 16.91 17.26
CA ALA A 267 8.58 17.65 16.27
C ALA A 267 9.03 19.11 16.20
N VAL A 268 8.92 19.70 15.02
CA VAL A 268 9.21 21.12 14.79
C VAL A 268 7.98 21.76 14.17
N VAL A 269 7.55 22.87 14.78
CA VAL A 269 6.39 23.65 14.38
C VAL A 269 6.84 25.06 14.06
N GLN A 270 6.28 25.63 13.00
CA GLN A 270 6.56 27.00 12.59
C GLN A 270 5.31 27.85 12.78
N ILE A 271 5.45 28.98 13.46
CA ILE A 271 4.35 29.88 13.82
C ILE A 271 4.77 31.30 13.47
N ASN A 272 3.97 31.99 12.66
CA ASN A 272 4.26 33.36 12.28
C ASN A 272 3.65 34.35 13.29
N GLY A 273 4.51 35.07 14.00
CA GLY A 273 4.13 36.10 14.95
C GLY A 273 3.70 37.37 14.24
N ILE A 274 2.44 37.78 14.44
CA ILE A 274 1.90 39.04 13.92
C ILE A 274 1.67 40.00 15.07
N ARG A 275 1.95 41.28 14.84
CA ARG A 275 1.58 42.33 15.80
C ARG A 275 0.09 42.59 15.65
N ASP A 276 -0.61 42.68 16.78
CA ASP A 276 -1.93 43.27 16.74
C ASP A 276 -1.81 44.76 16.37
N ARG A 277 -2.76 45.25 15.57
CA ARG A 277 -2.83 46.66 15.19
C ARG A 277 -4.19 47.21 15.55
N LEU A 278 -4.19 48.24 16.39
CA LEU A 278 -5.39 49.02 16.69
C LEU A 278 -5.81 49.80 15.44
N ARG A 279 -6.96 49.41 14.87
CA ARG A 279 -7.59 50.18 13.79
C ARG A 279 -8.26 51.41 14.38
N VAL A 280 -7.77 52.59 14.03
CA VAL A 280 -8.30 53.86 14.50
C VAL A 280 -8.94 54.59 13.32
N LEU A 281 -10.23 54.90 13.45
CA LEU A 281 -10.93 55.77 12.53
C LEU A 281 -10.94 57.19 13.11
N LEU A 282 -10.19 58.10 12.50
CA LEU A 282 -10.23 59.52 12.84
C LEU A 282 -11.17 60.23 11.86
N VAL A 283 -12.29 60.74 12.37
CA VAL A 283 -13.23 61.57 11.61
C VAL A 283 -13.08 63.01 12.08
N SER A 284 -12.64 63.90 11.21
CA SER A 284 -12.51 65.35 11.48
C SER A 284 -13.48 66.14 10.61
N GLY A 285 -14.07 67.21 11.15
CA GLY A 285 -14.98 68.09 10.40
C GLY A 285 -14.25 69.23 9.67
N GLU A 286 -13.77 70.23 10.41
CA GLU A 286 -13.01 71.36 9.83
C GLU A 286 -11.50 71.22 10.11
N PRO A 287 -10.61 71.54 9.15
CA PRO A 287 -9.17 71.37 9.33
C PRO A 287 -8.63 72.29 10.44
N HIS A 288 -8.07 71.71 11.50
CA HIS A 288 -7.46 72.48 12.59
C HIS A 288 -6.07 71.95 12.99
N THR A 289 -5.23 72.81 13.55
CA THR A 289 -3.81 72.51 13.81
C THR A 289 -3.61 71.32 14.76
N GLY A 290 -4.52 71.13 15.73
CA GLY A 290 -4.49 69.98 16.66
C GLY A 290 -4.69 68.62 15.98
N GLU A 291 -5.44 68.56 14.88
CA GLU A 291 -5.71 67.31 14.14
C GLU A 291 -4.43 66.74 13.51
N ARG A 292 -3.57 67.60 12.95
CA ARG A 292 -2.28 67.20 12.39
C ARG A 292 -1.38 66.58 13.45
N THR A 293 -1.37 67.13 14.66
CA THR A 293 -0.60 66.59 15.79
C THR A 293 -1.10 65.20 16.16
N TRP A 294 -2.42 65.03 16.33
CA TRP A 294 -3.01 63.74 16.67
C TRP A 294 -2.79 62.68 15.60
N ARG A 295 -2.99 63.01 14.32
CA ARG A 295 -2.73 62.10 13.19
C ARG A 295 -1.25 61.71 13.12
N ASN A 296 -0.33 62.65 13.29
CA ASN A 296 1.10 62.35 13.26
C ASN A 296 1.51 61.46 14.44
N LEU A 297 0.95 61.69 15.63
CA LEU A 297 1.21 60.89 16.82
C LEU A 297 0.68 59.46 16.62
N LEU A 298 -0.57 59.30 16.17
CA LEU A 298 -1.16 57.98 15.88
C LEU A 298 -0.47 57.25 14.73
N LYS A 299 -0.06 57.95 13.68
CA LYS A 299 0.68 57.35 12.55
C LYS A 299 2.13 57.00 12.88
N SER A 300 2.71 57.63 13.91
CA SER A 300 4.06 57.34 14.37
C SER A 300 4.16 56.07 15.21
N ASP A 301 3.02 55.60 15.75
CA ASP A 301 2.96 54.35 16.50
C ASP A 301 2.80 53.15 15.53
N PRO A 302 3.78 52.24 15.45
CA PRO A 302 3.70 51.06 14.58
C PRO A 302 2.59 50.05 14.98
N SER A 303 1.95 50.23 16.14
CA SER A 303 0.81 49.44 16.61
C SER A 303 -0.56 49.99 16.16
N VAL A 304 -0.61 51.13 15.47
CA VAL A 304 -1.86 51.77 15.04
C VAL A 304 -2.00 51.73 13.51
N ASP A 305 -3.15 51.28 13.04
CA ASP A 305 -3.58 51.40 11.65
C ASP A 305 -4.62 52.51 11.54
N LEU A 306 -4.19 53.70 11.12
CA LEU A 306 -5.01 54.90 11.09
C LEU A 306 -5.69 55.08 9.72
N VAL A 307 -7.02 55.07 9.71
CA VAL A 307 -7.83 55.52 8.58
C VAL A 307 -8.40 56.90 8.93
N HIS A 308 -8.10 57.90 8.12
CA HIS A 308 -8.52 59.28 8.36
C HIS A 308 -9.52 59.72 7.28
N PHE A 309 -10.68 60.21 7.71
CA PHE A 309 -11.68 60.88 6.86
C PHE A 309 -11.77 62.35 7.27
N THR A 310 -11.86 63.20 6.25
CA THR A 310 -11.99 64.66 6.37
C THR A 310 -13.36 65.08 5.85
#